data_AF-A0A7K2ZRP9-F1
#
_entry.id   AF-A0A7K2ZRP9-F1
#
_cell.length_a   1.000
_cell.length_b   1.000
_cell.length_c   1.000
_cell.angle_alpha   90.00
_cell.angle_beta   90.00
_cell.angle_gamma   90.00
#
_symmetry.space_group_name_H-M   'P 1'
#
loop_
_entity.id
_entity.type
_entity.pdbx_description
1 polymer ?
#
loop_
_entity_poly.entity_id
_entity_poly.type
_entity_poly.pdbx_seq_one_letter_code
_entity_poly.pdbx_strand_id
1 'polypeptide(L)'
;MARRPLPRVLSSGSASITRSREIARTAADSATDVLHPLITILRGLRLLAVSGRQKWAATPKERRGPKLFLAAACVLAVALVPYGPILALITVMGAAAWKGRERTPVKTGPDEAESTRLRALYEALVPYFSVPDDPDPLFAHGGDWEKAFDGYAFDADGRISRLQISYPAYFTDGEAAARARIEQLLHTKSGRAREYRFAWDEEANRLVMTVPAALSTSIAAQRFVTAPGETVLGFTDPDAVRLTVPVRDGDTTVDASPVVWRTGNRSTEPHLLAVGQPGSGTTTLVRSIALQALQQGDVLVVDGSGTGEYGALVGCPGVLAVESGLSGALATLEWAAHETERRLIFANRARQGGHPVPEDIKRPLWILLDRPGVLGHLAAADGRPDPLELLQVPLRH
;
A
#
# COMPACT_ATOMS: atom_id res chain seq x y z
N MET A 1 15.48 -69.92 -23.65
CA MET A 1 16.62 -70.18 -22.74
C MET A 1 16.24 -69.74 -21.35
N ALA A 2 16.07 -70.70 -20.44
CA ALA A 2 15.70 -70.47 -19.05
C ALA A 2 16.95 -70.24 -18.19
N ARG A 3 16.91 -69.26 -17.27
CA ARG A 3 17.60 -69.36 -15.98
C ARG A 3 16.77 -68.69 -14.88
N ARG A 4 16.18 -69.53 -14.02
CA ARG A 4 15.71 -69.18 -12.66
C ARG A 4 16.88 -68.63 -11.83
N PRO A 5 16.62 -67.73 -10.89
CA PRO A 5 17.34 -67.68 -9.62
C PRO A 5 16.47 -68.25 -8.48
N LEU A 6 17.04 -69.18 -7.71
CA LEU A 6 16.59 -69.61 -6.39
C LEU A 6 17.39 -68.86 -5.31
N PRO A 7 16.92 -68.84 -4.04
CA PRO A 7 17.02 -67.70 -3.13
C PRO A 7 18.19 -67.82 -2.13
N ARG A 8 18.53 -66.70 -1.49
CA ARG A 8 19.06 -66.75 -0.12
C ARG A 8 18.69 -65.51 0.68
N VAL A 9 18.29 -65.82 1.90
CA VAL A 9 17.65 -65.02 2.93
C VAL A 9 18.72 -64.42 3.85
N LEU A 10 18.51 -63.14 4.15
CA LEU A 10 18.88 -62.33 5.33
C LEU A 10 20.34 -62.22 5.79
N SER A 11 20.84 -60.98 5.74
CA SER A 11 21.59 -60.38 6.85
C SER A 11 20.90 -59.07 7.24
N SER A 12 20.20 -59.11 8.37
CA SER A 12 19.63 -58.00 9.10
C SER A 12 20.74 -57.14 9.72
N GLY A 13 20.78 -55.84 9.43
CA GLY A 13 21.68 -54.94 10.14
C GLY A 13 21.78 -53.55 9.54
N SER A 14 20.73 -52.73 9.68
CA SER A 14 20.81 -51.24 9.63
C SER A 14 19.47 -50.52 9.74
N ALA A 15 18.33 -51.22 9.80
CA ALA A 15 16.99 -50.58 9.86
C ALA A 15 16.57 -50.07 11.26
N SER A 16 17.34 -50.30 12.33
CA SER A 16 16.98 -49.88 13.68
C SER A 16 17.56 -48.51 14.11
N ILE A 17 18.54 -47.97 13.38
CA ILE A 17 19.24 -46.73 13.77
C ILE A 17 18.63 -45.48 13.11
N THR A 18 17.87 -45.63 12.03
CA THR A 18 17.13 -44.52 11.40
C THR A 18 15.78 -44.26 12.08
N ARG A 19 15.11 -45.28 12.62
CA ARG A 19 13.82 -45.13 13.34
C ARG A 19 13.96 -44.51 14.73
N SER A 20 15.12 -44.65 15.40
CA SER A 20 15.36 -44.05 16.72
C SER A 20 15.67 -42.54 16.66
N ARG A 21 16.17 -42.04 15.53
CA ARG A 21 16.52 -40.62 15.34
C ARG A 21 15.31 -39.76 14.93
N GLU A 22 14.28 -40.37 14.34
CA GLU A 22 13.02 -39.71 13.99
C GLU A 22 12.06 -39.59 15.19
N ILE A 23 12.08 -40.59 16.09
CA ILE A 23 11.32 -40.58 17.36
C ILE A 23 11.94 -39.56 18.35
N ALA A 24 13.25 -39.34 18.30
CA ALA A 24 13.92 -38.32 19.12
C ALA A 24 13.62 -36.88 18.67
N ARG A 25 13.31 -36.64 17.38
CA ARG A 25 12.90 -35.31 16.87
C ARG A 25 11.42 -35.01 17.13
N THR A 26 10.54 -36.00 16.98
CA THR A 26 9.10 -35.83 17.30
C THR A 26 8.80 -35.77 18.80
N ALA A 27 9.65 -36.37 19.66
CA ALA A 27 9.58 -36.19 21.12
C ALA A 27 10.11 -34.81 21.59
N ALA A 28 11.02 -34.19 20.85
CA ALA A 28 11.53 -32.85 21.18
C ALA A 28 10.53 -31.74 20.80
N ASP A 29 9.84 -31.86 19.67
CA ASP A 29 8.82 -30.87 19.27
C ASP A 29 7.55 -30.98 20.13
N SER A 30 7.11 -32.20 20.46
CA SER A 30 5.94 -32.43 21.33
C SER A 30 6.19 -32.08 22.81
N ALA A 31 7.43 -32.11 23.29
CA ALA A 31 7.76 -31.68 24.65
C ALA A 31 7.81 -30.15 24.80
N THR A 32 8.05 -29.40 23.72
CA THR A 32 8.20 -27.93 23.79
C THR A 32 6.84 -27.23 23.87
N ASP A 33 5.80 -27.78 23.23
CA ASP A 33 4.43 -27.25 23.29
C ASP A 33 3.71 -27.54 24.61
N VAL A 34 4.02 -28.66 25.29
CA VAL A 34 3.41 -28.99 26.59
C VAL A 34 4.06 -28.21 27.75
N LEU A 35 5.32 -27.80 27.59
CA LEU A 35 6.04 -27.04 28.62
C LEU A 35 5.79 -25.54 28.55
N HIS A 36 5.42 -24.99 27.39
CA HIS A 36 5.19 -23.56 27.24
C HIS A 36 4.11 -22.99 28.19
N PRO A 37 2.92 -23.61 28.33
CA PRO A 37 1.90 -23.16 29.29
C PRO A 37 2.39 -23.21 30.75
N LEU A 38 3.16 -24.25 31.08
CA LEU A 38 3.75 -24.44 32.41
C LEU A 38 4.78 -23.35 32.71
N ILE A 39 5.65 -23.01 31.75
CA ILE A 39 6.64 -21.93 31.86
C ILE A 39 5.95 -20.57 32.01
N THR A 40 4.90 -20.30 31.24
CA THR A 40 4.09 -19.07 31.35
C THR A 40 3.46 -18.93 32.74
N ILE A 41 2.84 -20.01 33.26
CA ILE A 41 2.22 -20.02 34.60
C ILE A 41 3.27 -19.84 35.68
N LEU A 42 4.40 -20.56 35.61
CA LEU A 42 5.48 -20.47 36.61
C LEU A 42 6.08 -19.06 36.66
N ARG A 43 6.27 -18.42 35.49
CA ARG A 43 6.77 -17.04 35.38
C ARG A 43 5.76 -16.02 35.90
N GLY A 44 4.49 -16.17 35.55
CA GLY A 44 3.40 -15.35 36.09
C GLY A 44 3.27 -15.44 37.61
N LEU A 45 3.41 -16.65 38.17
CA LEU A 45 3.40 -16.89 39.61
C LEU A 45 4.60 -16.22 40.30
N ARG A 46 5.79 -16.27 39.69
CA ARG A 46 6.99 -15.56 40.18
C ARG A 46 6.78 -14.04 40.20
N LEU A 47 6.20 -13.46 39.14
CA LEU A 47 5.91 -12.02 39.07
C LEU A 47 4.85 -11.59 40.10
N LEU A 48 3.83 -12.42 40.34
CA LEU A 48 2.84 -12.17 41.39
C LEU A 48 3.47 -12.25 42.79
N ALA A 49 4.34 -13.21 43.04
CA ALA A 49 5.05 -13.35 44.31
C ALA A 49 5.98 -12.15 44.58
N VAL A 50 6.73 -11.68 43.58
CA VAL A 50 7.60 -10.50 43.72
C VAL A 50 6.78 -9.22 43.96
N SER A 51 5.72 -8.99 43.18
CA SER A 51 4.83 -7.83 43.38
C SER A 51 4.14 -7.88 44.76
N GLY A 52 3.72 -9.06 45.22
CA GLY A 52 3.14 -9.25 46.55
C GLY A 52 4.15 -8.94 47.66
N ARG A 53 5.39 -9.43 47.52
CA ARG A 53 6.47 -9.17 48.47
C ARG A 53 6.85 -7.69 48.55
N GLN A 54 6.92 -6.99 47.42
CA GLN A 54 7.18 -5.55 47.38
C GLN A 54 6.06 -4.75 48.05
N LYS A 55 4.78 -5.06 47.75
CA LYS A 55 3.62 -4.42 48.40
C LYS A 55 3.55 -4.72 49.90
N TRP A 56 3.98 -5.90 50.33
CA TRP A 56 4.09 -6.26 51.74
C TRP A 56 5.21 -5.50 52.46
N ALA A 57 6.38 -5.40 51.84
CA ALA A 57 7.52 -4.63 52.35
C ALA A 57 7.18 -3.13 52.50
N ALA A 58 6.45 -2.57 51.53
CA ALA A 58 5.97 -1.18 51.55
C ALA A 58 4.80 -0.93 52.52
N THR A 59 4.22 -1.96 53.16
CA THR A 59 3.11 -1.77 54.10
C THR A 59 3.63 -1.41 55.51
N PRO A 60 3.17 -0.29 56.12
CA PRO A 60 3.53 0.14 57.48
C PRO A 60 3.23 -0.93 58.53
N LYS A 61 4.09 -1.09 59.54
CA LYS A 61 4.01 -2.19 60.54
C LYS A 61 2.66 -2.27 61.25
N GLU A 62 2.01 -1.15 61.55
CA GLU A 62 0.71 -1.09 62.22
C GLU A 62 -0.45 -1.66 61.39
N ARG A 63 -0.34 -1.66 60.05
CA ARG A 63 -1.38 -2.17 59.14
C ARG A 63 -1.16 -3.63 58.71
N ARG A 64 -0.13 -4.30 59.23
CA ARG A 64 0.18 -5.71 58.87
C ARG A 64 -0.75 -6.70 59.57
N GLY A 65 -1.10 -6.45 60.84
CA GLY A 65 -2.00 -7.31 61.62
C GLY A 65 -3.40 -7.44 61.01
N PRO A 66 -4.13 -6.33 60.76
CA PRO A 66 -5.46 -6.38 60.14
C PRO A 66 -5.48 -7.03 58.75
N LYS A 67 -4.43 -6.82 57.94
CA LYS A 67 -4.31 -7.46 56.62
C LYS A 67 -4.08 -8.97 56.70
N LEU A 68 -3.32 -9.45 57.68
CA LEU A 68 -3.14 -10.89 57.91
C LEU A 68 -4.43 -11.54 58.40
N PHE A 69 -5.15 -10.87 59.30
CA PHE A 69 -6.42 -11.36 59.80
C PHE A 69 -7.46 -11.45 58.67
N LEU A 70 -7.55 -10.42 57.83
CA LEU A 70 -8.43 -10.42 56.65
C LEU A 70 -8.05 -11.53 55.66
N ALA A 71 -6.76 -11.71 55.37
CA ALA A 71 -6.30 -12.78 54.50
C ALA A 71 -6.64 -14.17 55.05
N ALA A 72 -6.45 -14.39 56.35
CA ALA A 72 -6.82 -15.64 57.02
C ALA A 72 -8.33 -15.89 56.97
N ALA A 73 -9.15 -14.85 57.17
CA ALA A 73 -10.61 -14.95 57.05
C ALA A 73 -11.06 -15.30 55.61
N CYS A 74 -10.43 -14.70 54.59
CA CYS A 74 -10.70 -15.05 53.19
C CYS A 74 -10.31 -16.50 52.87
N VAL A 75 -9.17 -16.98 53.37
CA VAL A 75 -8.74 -18.37 53.20
C VAL A 75 -9.73 -19.33 53.87
N LEU A 76 -10.18 -19.01 55.08
CA LEU A 76 -11.17 -19.81 55.79
C LEU A 76 -12.52 -19.85 55.06
N ALA A 77 -12.98 -18.72 54.53
CA ALA A 77 -14.20 -18.66 53.73
C ALA A 77 -14.11 -19.52 52.45
N VAL A 78 -12.97 -19.46 51.75
CA VAL A 78 -12.71 -20.30 50.56
C VAL A 78 -12.65 -21.79 50.91
N ALA A 79 -12.13 -22.15 52.09
CA ALA A 79 -12.05 -23.54 52.53
C ALA A 79 -13.42 -24.14 52.91
N LEU A 80 -14.35 -23.29 53.38
CA LEU A 80 -15.69 -23.72 53.80
C LEU A 80 -16.70 -23.83 52.64
N VAL A 81 -16.41 -23.22 51.48
CA VAL A 81 -17.26 -23.31 50.29
C VAL A 81 -16.97 -24.59 49.51
N PRO A 82 -17.99 -25.40 49.14
CA PRO A 82 -17.79 -26.57 48.30
C PRO A 82 -17.18 -26.16 46.95
N TYR A 83 -16.11 -26.85 46.54
CA TYR A 83 -15.26 -26.51 45.37
C TYR A 83 -14.46 -25.20 45.47
N GLY A 84 -14.52 -24.48 46.60
CA GLY A 84 -13.77 -23.24 46.83
C GLY A 84 -12.26 -23.37 46.62
N PRO A 85 -11.58 -24.40 47.16
CA PRO A 85 -10.15 -24.59 46.93
C PRO A 85 -9.78 -24.81 45.46
N ILE A 86 -10.62 -25.52 44.70
CA ILE A 86 -10.39 -25.78 43.27
C ILE A 86 -10.59 -24.51 42.46
N LEU A 87 -11.63 -23.72 42.74
CA LEU A 87 -11.86 -22.43 42.09
C LEU A 87 -10.75 -21.41 42.42
N ALA A 88 -10.23 -21.41 43.64
CA ALA A 88 -9.08 -20.60 44.02
C ALA A 88 -7.82 -20.99 43.23
N LEU A 89 -7.59 -22.29 43.04
CA LEU A 89 -6.48 -22.76 42.21
C LEU A 89 -6.65 -22.33 40.74
N ILE A 90 -7.84 -22.51 40.16
CA ILE A 90 -8.13 -22.12 38.77
C ILE A 90 -7.96 -20.62 38.57
N THR A 91 -8.47 -19.79 39.50
CA THR A 91 -8.34 -18.33 39.42
C THR A 91 -6.89 -17.87 39.56
N VAL A 92 -6.11 -18.47 40.46
CA VAL A 92 -4.67 -18.18 40.58
C VAL A 92 -3.91 -18.59 39.32
N MET A 93 -4.19 -19.77 38.76
CA MET A 93 -3.59 -20.22 37.50
C MET A 93 -3.97 -19.30 36.33
N GLY A 94 -5.24 -18.88 36.24
CA GLY A 94 -5.71 -17.93 35.23
C GLY A 94 -5.04 -16.55 35.36
N ALA A 95 -4.90 -16.03 36.58
CA ALA A 95 -4.19 -14.77 36.83
C ALA A 95 -2.69 -14.87 36.52
N ALA A 96 -2.07 -16.01 36.84
CA ALA A 96 -0.68 -16.29 36.50
C ALA A 96 -0.47 -16.40 34.97
N ALA A 97 -1.34 -17.12 34.26
CA ALA A 97 -1.30 -17.19 32.80
C ALA A 97 -1.54 -15.82 32.15
N TRP A 98 -2.48 -15.02 32.65
CA TRP A 98 -2.74 -13.68 32.15
C TRP A 98 -1.54 -12.75 32.32
N LYS A 99 -0.90 -12.76 33.50
CA LYS A 99 0.26 -11.91 33.80
C LYS A 99 1.58 -12.46 33.21
N GLY A 100 1.63 -13.75 32.93
CA GLY A 100 2.76 -14.45 32.34
C GLY A 100 2.81 -14.42 30.81
N ARG A 101 1.69 -14.08 30.13
CA ARG A 101 1.69 -13.85 28.67
C ARG A 101 2.77 -12.83 28.32
N GLU A 102 3.58 -13.17 27.33
CA GLU A 102 4.56 -12.25 26.76
C GLU A 102 3.83 -11.00 26.25
N ARG A 103 3.89 -9.92 27.03
CA ARG A 103 4.03 -8.61 26.42
C ARG A 103 5.46 -8.58 25.93
N THR A 104 5.64 -8.68 24.62
CA THR A 104 6.88 -8.30 23.95
C THR A 104 7.35 -7.01 24.60
N PRO A 105 8.52 -6.99 25.26
CA PRO A 105 9.05 -5.74 25.79
C PRO A 105 9.13 -4.77 24.61
N VAL A 106 8.58 -3.57 24.80
CA VAL A 106 8.68 -2.50 23.81
C VAL A 106 10.16 -2.34 23.48
N LYS A 107 10.56 -2.59 22.23
CA LYS A 107 11.92 -2.30 21.77
C LYS A 107 12.19 -0.83 22.05
N THR A 108 13.02 -0.56 23.06
CA THR A 108 13.48 0.79 23.36
C THR A 108 14.69 1.06 22.49
N GLY A 109 14.48 1.79 21.39
CA GLY A 109 15.52 2.26 20.51
C GLY A 109 15.74 1.39 19.25
N PRO A 110 16.42 1.96 18.25
CA PRO A 110 16.73 1.31 16.99
C PRO A 110 17.76 0.19 17.19
N ASP A 111 17.68 -0.85 16.36
CA ASP A 111 18.72 -1.86 16.27
C ASP A 111 20.04 -1.27 15.74
N GLU A 112 21.16 -1.98 15.86
CA GLU A 112 22.48 -1.53 15.38
C GLU A 112 22.47 -1.22 13.88
N ALA A 113 21.77 -2.04 13.10
CA ALA A 113 21.60 -1.82 11.66
C ALA A 113 20.76 -0.57 11.35
N GLU A 114 19.73 -0.33 12.14
CA GLU A 114 18.84 0.85 12.03
C GLU A 114 19.59 2.13 12.40
N SER A 115 20.37 2.09 13.48
CA SER A 115 21.25 3.18 13.94
C SER A 115 22.31 3.52 12.90
N THR A 116 22.94 2.51 12.30
CA THR A 116 23.91 2.69 11.21
C THR A 116 23.27 3.36 10.00
N ARG A 117 22.03 3.02 9.66
CA ARG A 117 21.28 3.65 8.57
C ARG A 117 20.98 5.12 8.85
N LEU A 118 20.53 5.44 10.07
CA LEU A 118 20.28 6.83 10.49
C LEU A 118 21.58 7.65 10.44
N ARG A 119 22.69 7.11 10.97
CA ARG A 119 24.00 7.77 10.89
C ARG A 119 24.43 8.02 9.44
N ALA A 120 24.30 7.03 8.55
CA ALA A 120 24.65 7.19 7.14
C ALA A 120 23.77 8.24 6.42
N LEU A 121 22.51 8.39 6.84
CA LEU A 121 21.60 9.41 6.32
C LEU A 121 21.97 10.80 6.84
N TYR A 122 22.27 10.92 8.13
CA TYR A 122 22.74 12.15 8.76
C TYR A 122 24.01 12.67 8.08
N GLU A 123 25.01 11.81 7.91
CA GLU A 123 26.27 12.16 7.22
C GLU A 123 26.05 12.65 5.78
N ALA A 124 25.03 12.11 5.11
CA ALA A 124 24.70 12.54 3.75
C ALA A 124 24.02 13.92 3.70
N LEU A 125 23.40 14.37 4.80
CA LEU A 125 22.74 15.67 4.92
C LEU A 125 23.71 16.79 5.32
N VAL A 126 24.84 16.46 5.97
CA VAL A 126 25.85 17.43 6.41
C VAL A 126 26.26 18.43 5.32
N PRO A 127 26.53 18.04 4.05
CA PRO A 127 26.91 18.99 3.01
C PRO A 127 25.85 20.03 2.64
N TYR A 128 24.58 19.80 3.01
CA TYR A 128 23.46 20.67 2.67
C TYR A 128 22.97 21.51 3.85
N PHE A 129 23.12 20.99 5.07
CA PHE A 129 22.68 21.64 6.30
C PHE A 129 23.82 22.21 7.14
N SER A 130 25.08 22.08 6.74
CA SER A 130 26.22 22.65 7.47
C SER A 130 26.82 23.84 6.73
N VAL A 131 27.17 24.89 7.47
CA VAL A 131 27.89 26.06 6.96
C VAL A 131 29.16 26.25 7.78
N PRO A 132 30.32 26.56 7.17
CA PRO A 132 31.61 26.67 7.88
C PRO A 132 31.66 27.71 9.01
N ASP A 133 30.80 28.73 8.95
CA ASP A 133 30.78 29.86 9.88
C ASP A 133 29.89 29.61 11.12
N ASP A 134 29.24 28.44 11.21
CA ASP A 134 28.41 28.05 12.35
C ASP A 134 29.30 27.50 13.49
N PRO A 135 29.32 28.12 14.69
CA PRO A 135 30.16 27.68 15.79
C PRO A 135 29.68 26.39 16.48
N ASP A 136 28.40 26.02 16.37
CA ASP A 136 27.82 24.79 16.93
C ASP A 136 26.80 24.18 15.96
N PRO A 137 27.25 23.64 14.81
CA PRO A 137 26.35 23.19 13.76
C PRO A 137 25.60 21.92 14.17
N LEU A 138 24.27 21.94 13.97
CA LEU A 138 23.41 20.77 14.17
C LEU A 138 23.86 19.57 13.30
N PHE A 139 24.41 19.86 12.13
CA PHE A 139 24.97 18.89 11.20
C PHE A 139 26.48 19.07 11.06
N ALA A 140 27.24 18.07 11.52
CA ALA A 140 28.69 18.00 11.38
C ALA A 140 29.12 16.57 11.06
N HIS A 141 30.21 16.39 10.32
CA HIS A 141 30.78 15.06 10.08
C HIS A 141 31.24 14.44 11.40
N GLY A 142 30.83 13.20 11.66
CA GLY A 142 31.03 12.52 12.95
C GLY A 142 30.14 13.05 14.08
N GLY A 143 29.18 13.91 13.77
CA GLY A 143 28.21 14.47 14.71
C GLY A 143 27.17 13.45 15.20
N ASP A 144 26.41 13.85 16.20
CA ASP A 144 25.36 13.04 16.79
C ASP A 144 24.03 13.25 16.06
N TRP A 145 23.53 12.19 15.44
CA TRP A 145 22.28 12.21 14.69
C TRP A 145 21.04 12.32 15.60
N GLU A 146 21.15 11.94 16.87
CA GLU A 146 20.01 11.92 17.81
C GLU A 146 19.42 13.32 18.05
N LYS A 147 20.26 14.36 17.95
CA LYS A 147 19.82 15.76 18.08
C LYS A 147 19.10 16.29 16.84
N ALA A 148 19.44 15.77 15.66
CA ALA A 148 18.88 16.22 14.40
C ALA A 148 17.61 15.45 14.02
N PHE A 149 17.47 14.20 14.49
CA PHE A 149 16.32 13.35 14.19
C PHE A 149 15.40 13.18 15.41
N ASP A 150 14.43 14.09 15.53
CA ASP A 150 13.49 14.12 16.66
C ASP A 150 12.55 12.90 16.75
N GLY A 151 12.40 12.16 15.67
CA GLY A 151 11.53 11.00 15.64
C GLY A 151 11.72 10.16 14.38
N TYR A 152 11.76 8.85 14.57
CA TYR A 152 11.91 7.89 13.49
C TYR A 152 11.07 6.64 13.76
N ALA A 153 10.63 6.00 12.69
CA ALA A 153 9.99 4.71 12.74
C ALA A 153 10.53 3.83 11.61
N PHE A 154 10.64 2.54 11.90
CA PHE A 154 10.99 1.50 10.94
C PHE A 154 9.79 0.59 10.71
N ASP A 155 9.74 -0.03 9.55
CA ASP A 155 8.79 -1.10 9.26
C ASP A 155 9.31 -2.47 9.71
N ALA A 156 8.56 -3.53 9.39
CA ALA A 156 8.94 -4.91 9.71
C ALA A 156 10.25 -5.36 9.03
N ASP A 157 10.66 -4.71 7.94
CA ASP A 157 11.88 -5.01 7.18
C ASP A 157 13.09 -4.16 7.65
N GLY A 158 12.93 -3.35 8.70
CA GLY A 158 13.98 -2.46 9.21
C GLY A 158 14.28 -1.27 8.30
N ARG A 159 13.34 -0.88 7.43
CA ARG A 159 13.44 0.31 6.56
C ARG A 159 12.69 1.48 7.18
N ILE A 160 13.17 2.69 6.92
CA ILE A 160 12.57 3.92 7.45
C ILE A 160 11.16 4.07 6.88
N SER A 161 10.16 4.11 7.77
CA SER A 161 8.75 4.37 7.44
C SER A 161 8.32 5.79 7.81
N ARG A 162 8.97 6.39 8.82
CA ARG A 162 8.83 7.80 9.19
C ARG A 162 10.17 8.34 9.66
N LEU A 163 10.48 9.58 9.30
CA LEU A 163 11.63 10.32 9.81
C LEU A 163 11.26 11.79 9.95
N GLN A 164 11.55 12.35 11.11
CA GLN A 164 11.42 13.77 11.42
C GLN A 164 12.81 14.34 11.60
N ILE A 165 13.13 15.36 10.82
CA ILE A 165 14.43 16.00 10.76
C ILE A 165 14.23 17.46 11.16
N SER A 166 14.97 17.91 12.18
CA SER A 166 15.15 19.32 12.45
C SER A 166 16.30 19.83 11.59
N TYR A 167 16.08 20.92 10.85
CA TYR A 167 17.11 21.56 10.02
C TYR A 167 17.47 22.94 10.55
N PRO A 168 18.67 23.48 10.23
CA PRO A 168 19.06 24.79 10.72
C PRO A 168 18.27 25.92 10.08
N ALA A 169 18.03 27.00 10.84
CA ALA A 169 17.24 28.15 10.39
C ALA A 169 17.85 28.93 9.21
N TYR A 170 19.12 28.73 8.90
CA TYR A 170 19.77 29.32 7.72
C TYR A 170 19.59 28.51 6.43
N PHE A 171 19.02 27.30 6.51
CA PHE A 171 18.72 26.53 5.31
C PHE A 171 17.64 27.25 4.49
N THR A 172 17.85 27.38 3.18
CA THR A 172 16.93 28.10 2.28
C THR A 172 15.74 27.23 1.89
N ASP A 173 14.93 26.82 2.88
CA ASP A 173 13.74 26.02 2.64
C ASP A 173 12.72 26.72 1.74
N GLY A 174 12.64 28.05 1.70
CA GLY A 174 11.79 28.79 0.77
C GLY A 174 12.13 28.57 -0.72
N GLU A 175 13.30 28.01 -1.03
CA GLU A 175 13.71 27.70 -2.40
C GLU A 175 13.32 26.26 -2.79
N ALA A 176 12.42 26.13 -3.78
CA ALA A 176 11.99 24.82 -4.29
C ALA A 176 13.15 23.92 -4.75
N ALA A 177 14.21 24.52 -5.31
CA ALA A 177 15.41 23.80 -5.71
C ALA A 177 16.21 23.24 -4.52
N ALA A 178 16.23 23.94 -3.38
CA ALA A 178 16.87 23.46 -2.16
C ALA A 178 16.09 22.27 -1.56
N ARG A 179 14.76 22.38 -1.47
CA ARG A 179 13.89 21.27 -1.04
C ARG A 179 14.05 20.04 -1.91
N ALA A 180 13.97 20.19 -3.23
CA ALA A 180 14.08 19.09 -4.17
C ALA A 180 15.41 18.31 -4.02
N ARG A 181 16.53 18.99 -3.74
CA ARG A 181 17.83 18.35 -3.48
C ARG A 181 17.79 17.46 -2.23
N ILE A 182 17.20 17.94 -1.15
CA ILE A 182 17.05 17.17 0.10
C ILE A 182 16.10 15.98 -0.11
N GLU A 183 14.95 16.20 -0.74
CA GLU A 183 13.97 15.14 -1.01
C GLU A 183 14.58 14.04 -1.89
N GLN A 184 15.29 14.41 -2.96
CA GLN A 184 15.98 13.46 -3.83
C GLN A 184 17.06 12.67 -3.09
N LEU A 185 17.82 13.32 -2.21
CA LEU A 185 18.82 12.67 -1.36
C LEU A 185 18.16 11.65 -0.42
N LEU A 186 17.14 12.07 0.33
CA LEU A 186 16.41 11.24 1.28
C LEU A 186 15.76 10.05 0.58
N HIS A 187 15.12 10.27 -0.56
CA HIS A 187 14.53 9.23 -1.39
C HIS A 187 15.60 8.19 -1.82
N THR A 188 16.76 8.68 -2.28
CA THR A 188 17.86 7.81 -2.73
C THR A 188 18.45 6.98 -1.59
N LYS A 189 18.64 7.58 -0.41
CA LYS A 189 19.28 6.93 0.75
C LYS A 189 18.32 6.03 1.54
N SER A 190 17.02 6.32 1.50
CA SER A 190 16.00 5.54 2.22
C SER A 190 15.48 4.34 1.40
N GLY A 191 15.63 4.37 0.08
CA GLY A 191 15.44 3.23 -0.82
C GLY A 191 14.56 3.56 -2.03
N ARG A 192 15.02 3.20 -3.23
CA ARG A 192 14.45 3.64 -4.52
C ARG A 192 13.10 3.04 -4.91
N ALA A 193 12.60 2.05 -4.18
CA ALA A 193 11.39 1.29 -4.54
C ALA A 193 10.16 1.69 -3.72
N ARG A 194 10.16 2.89 -3.14
CA ARG A 194 9.08 3.39 -2.28
C ARG A 194 8.75 4.83 -2.59
N GLU A 195 7.47 5.13 -2.44
CA GLU A 195 6.98 6.49 -2.44
C GLU A 195 7.15 7.07 -1.03
N TYR A 196 7.66 8.30 -0.97
CA TYR A 196 7.80 9.06 0.26
C TYR A 196 7.07 10.39 0.10
N ARG A 197 6.32 10.75 1.13
CA ARG A 197 5.71 12.06 1.27
C ARG A 197 6.57 12.92 2.19
N PHE A 198 6.95 14.09 1.70
CA PHE A 198 7.72 15.09 2.43
C PHE A 198 6.80 16.23 2.83
N ALA A 199 6.78 16.56 4.12
CA ALA A 199 6.07 17.71 4.67
C ALA A 199 7.09 18.65 5.33
N TRP A 200 7.20 19.85 4.78
CA TRP A 200 8.04 20.93 5.30
C TRP A 200 7.21 21.83 6.22
N ASP A 201 7.72 22.05 7.42
CA ASP A 201 7.21 22.98 8.42
C ASP A 201 8.26 24.09 8.56
N GLU A 202 8.11 25.11 7.72
CA GLU A 202 9.04 26.26 7.61
C GLU A 202 9.14 27.02 8.94
N GLU A 203 8.03 27.17 9.66
CA GLU A 203 7.99 27.91 10.93
C GLU A 203 8.78 27.20 12.03
N ALA A 204 8.74 25.87 12.06
CA ALA A 204 9.46 25.07 13.05
C ALA A 204 10.85 24.59 12.58
N ASN A 205 11.24 24.89 11.35
CA ASN A 205 12.42 24.31 10.68
C ASN A 205 12.45 22.77 10.73
N ARG A 206 11.32 22.13 10.37
CA ARG A 206 11.19 20.67 10.41
C ARG A 206 10.76 20.06 9.08
N LEU A 207 11.38 18.94 8.75
CA LEU A 207 11.01 18.10 7.63
C LEU A 207 10.53 16.76 8.14
N VAL A 208 9.30 16.38 7.78
CA VAL A 208 8.73 15.06 8.05
C VAL A 208 8.66 14.26 6.76
N MET A 209 9.46 13.20 6.68
CA MET A 209 9.37 12.17 5.65
C MET A 209 8.51 11.03 6.17
N THR A 210 7.48 10.64 5.39
CA THR A 210 6.59 9.51 5.72
C THR A 210 6.38 8.62 4.51
N VAL A 211 6.31 7.31 4.71
CA VAL A 211 5.80 6.37 3.72
C VAL A 211 4.28 6.40 3.81
N PRO A 212 3.55 6.78 2.75
CA PRO A 212 2.09 6.76 2.73
C PRO A 212 1.54 5.35 2.99
N ALA A 213 0.34 5.29 3.56
CA ALA A 213 -0.36 4.01 3.67
C ALA A 213 -0.78 3.53 2.28
N ALA A 214 -0.88 2.21 2.10
CA ALA A 214 -1.43 1.68 0.86
C ALA A 214 -2.88 2.17 0.68
N LEU A 215 -3.17 2.68 -0.52
CA LEU A 215 -4.52 3.07 -0.90
C LEU A 215 -5.43 1.85 -0.98
N SER A 216 -6.74 2.07 -0.80
CA SER A 216 -7.73 1.00 -0.86
C SER A 216 -7.76 0.34 -2.24
N THR A 217 -7.76 -0.99 -2.25
CA THR A 217 -7.88 -1.81 -3.47
C THR A 217 -9.29 -2.35 -3.70
N SER A 218 -10.23 -2.06 -2.78
CA SER A 218 -11.62 -2.53 -2.85
C SER A 218 -12.57 -1.56 -3.56
N ILE A 219 -12.11 -0.36 -3.93
CA ILE A 219 -12.87 0.57 -4.75
C ILE A 219 -12.86 0.09 -6.20
N ALA A 220 -13.96 -0.51 -6.63
CA ALA A 220 -14.16 -0.94 -8.02
C ALA A 220 -14.70 0.20 -8.91
N ALA A 221 -14.62 -0.01 -10.23
CA ALA A 221 -15.30 0.84 -11.20
C ALA A 221 -16.81 0.86 -10.91
N GLN A 222 -17.35 2.06 -10.73
CA GLN A 222 -18.74 2.30 -10.37
C GLN A 222 -19.20 3.61 -10.99
N ARG A 223 -20.47 3.96 -10.77
CA ARG A 223 -20.95 5.28 -11.16
C ARG A 223 -20.42 6.33 -10.19
N PHE A 224 -19.40 7.07 -10.61
CA PHE A 224 -18.88 8.20 -9.87
C PHE A 224 -19.74 9.45 -10.09
N VAL A 225 -19.94 10.22 -9.03
CA VAL A 225 -20.67 11.49 -9.08
C VAL A 225 -19.66 12.62 -9.23
N THR A 226 -19.38 13.02 -10.48
CA THR A 226 -18.44 14.09 -10.83
C THR A 226 -19.14 15.25 -11.54
N ALA A 227 -18.44 16.38 -11.73
CA ALA A 227 -18.97 17.47 -12.55
C ALA A 227 -19.04 17.05 -14.04
N PRO A 228 -19.85 17.71 -14.87
CA PRO A 228 -19.86 17.46 -16.31
C PRO A 228 -18.47 17.65 -16.93
N GLY A 229 -18.04 16.69 -17.76
CA GLY A 229 -16.71 16.71 -18.38
C GLY A 229 -15.56 16.33 -17.44
N GLU A 230 -15.84 15.66 -16.32
CA GLU A 230 -14.87 15.11 -15.39
C GLU A 230 -14.94 13.58 -15.34
N THR A 231 -13.81 12.92 -15.56
CA THR A 231 -13.65 11.46 -15.48
C THR A 231 -12.71 11.09 -14.35
N VAL A 232 -13.10 10.15 -13.49
CA VAL A 232 -12.25 9.68 -12.38
C VAL A 232 -11.22 8.69 -12.90
N LEU A 233 -9.94 8.97 -12.65
CA LEU A 233 -8.82 8.07 -12.95
C LEU A 233 -8.49 7.14 -11.78
N GLY A 234 -8.76 7.58 -10.55
CA GLY A 234 -8.46 6.84 -9.33
C GLY A 234 -8.67 7.70 -8.09
N PHE A 235 -8.12 7.26 -6.97
CA PHE A 235 -8.20 7.95 -5.69
C PHE A 235 -6.80 8.15 -5.12
N THR A 236 -6.63 9.19 -4.32
CA THR A 236 -5.37 9.53 -3.66
C THR A 236 -5.58 9.62 -2.15
N ASP A 237 -4.52 9.94 -1.41
CA ASP A 237 -4.58 10.08 0.04
C ASP A 237 -5.65 11.10 0.46
N PRO A 238 -6.29 10.88 1.63
CA PRO A 238 -7.16 11.89 2.23
C PRO A 238 -6.42 13.23 2.34
N ASP A 239 -7.16 14.32 2.14
CA ASP A 239 -6.68 15.70 2.21
C ASP A 239 -5.69 16.14 1.11
N ALA A 240 -5.25 15.23 0.23
CA ALA A 240 -4.41 15.61 -0.92
C ALA A 240 -5.15 16.52 -1.90
N VAL A 241 -6.48 16.38 -1.98
CA VAL A 241 -7.38 17.28 -2.71
C VAL A 241 -8.57 17.67 -1.83
N ARG A 242 -9.08 18.88 -2.04
CA ARG A 242 -10.25 19.41 -1.30
C ARG A 242 -11.57 18.80 -1.75
N LEU A 243 -11.63 18.33 -2.99
CA LEU A 243 -12.82 17.70 -3.54
C LEU A 243 -12.90 16.26 -3.04
N THR A 244 -14.09 15.82 -2.65
CA THR A 244 -14.38 14.42 -2.34
C THR A 244 -15.54 13.92 -3.19
N VAL A 245 -15.54 12.62 -3.48
CA VAL A 245 -16.60 11.92 -4.21
C VAL A 245 -17.04 10.71 -3.38
N PRO A 246 -18.35 10.50 -3.18
CA PRO A 246 -18.85 9.33 -2.48
C PRO A 246 -18.60 8.09 -3.32
N VAL A 247 -17.95 7.09 -2.73
CA VAL A 247 -17.64 5.81 -3.36
C VAL A 247 -18.02 4.65 -2.48
N ARG A 248 -18.43 3.55 -3.10
CA ARG A 248 -18.50 2.26 -2.43
C ARG A 248 -17.10 1.67 -2.33
N ASP A 249 -16.64 1.49 -1.10
CA ASP A 249 -15.40 0.79 -0.76
C ASP A 249 -15.76 -0.51 -0.01
N GLY A 250 -15.71 -1.64 -0.73
CA GLY A 250 -16.23 -2.91 -0.24
C GLY A 250 -17.72 -2.85 0.07
N ASP A 251 -18.09 -3.01 1.35
CA ASP A 251 -19.47 -2.91 1.83
C ASP A 251 -19.80 -1.56 2.48
N THR A 252 -18.86 -0.63 2.47
CA THR A 252 -19.02 0.70 3.07
C THR A 252 -19.10 1.79 2.02
N THR A 253 -19.71 2.91 2.36
CA THR A 253 -19.68 4.13 1.53
C THR A 253 -18.81 5.15 2.24
N VAL A 254 -17.83 5.68 1.53
CA VAL A 254 -16.84 6.64 2.04
C VAL A 254 -16.69 7.80 1.07
N ASP A 255 -16.37 8.98 1.58
CA ASP A 255 -15.99 10.13 0.76
C ASP A 255 -14.49 10.03 0.46
N ALA A 256 -14.15 9.75 -0.79
CA ALA A 256 -12.77 9.57 -1.24
C ALA A 256 -12.29 10.77 -2.06
N SER A 257 -11.00 11.08 -1.95
CA SER A 257 -10.32 12.14 -2.69
C SER A 257 -9.99 11.68 -4.12
N PRO A 258 -10.71 12.15 -5.16
CA PRO A 258 -10.56 11.62 -6.50
C PRO A 258 -9.41 12.29 -7.26
N VAL A 259 -8.75 11.53 -8.12
CA VAL A 259 -7.91 12.04 -9.20
C VAL A 259 -8.76 12.12 -10.45
N VAL A 260 -8.94 13.34 -10.96
CA VAL A 260 -9.94 13.64 -12.00
C VAL A 260 -9.26 14.15 -13.26
N TRP A 261 -9.61 13.57 -14.40
CA TRP A 261 -9.26 14.05 -15.71
C TRP A 261 -10.39 14.89 -16.29
N ARG A 262 -10.07 16.12 -16.67
CA ARG A 262 -11.03 17.07 -17.25
C ARG A 262 -11.01 16.95 -18.77
N THR A 263 -12.13 16.56 -19.36
CA THR A 263 -12.30 16.35 -20.81
C THR A 263 -13.35 17.28 -21.44
N GLY A 264 -13.95 18.18 -20.66
CA GLY A 264 -14.93 19.14 -21.17
C GLY A 264 -14.33 20.20 -22.11
N ASN A 265 -15.20 20.99 -22.76
CA ASN A 265 -14.87 22.02 -23.77
C ASN A 265 -13.83 23.09 -23.37
N ARG A 266 -13.45 23.16 -22.10
CA ARG A 266 -12.43 24.08 -21.57
C ARG A 266 -11.12 23.39 -21.20
N SER A 267 -11.01 22.08 -21.42
CA SER A 267 -9.78 21.34 -21.16
C SER A 267 -8.74 21.67 -22.21
N THR A 268 -7.53 21.98 -21.77
CA THR A 268 -6.35 22.11 -22.63
C THR A 268 -5.71 20.76 -22.94
N GLU A 269 -6.13 19.69 -22.25
CA GLU A 269 -5.54 18.35 -22.31
C GLU A 269 -6.66 17.29 -22.46
N PRO A 270 -7.30 17.19 -23.64
CA PRO A 270 -8.41 16.26 -23.89
C PRO A 270 -7.96 14.82 -24.18
N HIS A 271 -6.66 14.54 -24.09
CA HIS A 271 -6.08 13.21 -24.34
C HIS A 271 -5.35 12.69 -23.09
N LEU A 272 -5.39 11.37 -22.90
CA LEU A 272 -4.74 10.67 -21.79
C LEU A 272 -3.87 9.54 -22.34
N LEU A 273 -2.61 9.50 -21.90
CA LEU A 273 -1.71 8.37 -22.14
C LEU A 273 -1.46 7.64 -20.81
N ALA A 274 -1.92 6.39 -20.72
CA ALA A 274 -1.68 5.53 -19.57
C ALA A 274 -0.52 4.56 -19.88
N VAL A 275 0.56 4.63 -19.10
CA VAL A 275 1.73 3.76 -19.22
C VAL A 275 1.96 3.00 -17.92
N GLY A 276 2.44 1.76 -18.03
CA GLY A 276 2.73 0.93 -16.87
C GLY A 276 3.38 -0.38 -17.25
N GLN A 277 3.97 -1.04 -16.26
CA GLN A 277 4.56 -2.37 -16.41
C GLN A 277 3.45 -3.43 -16.60
N PRO A 278 3.77 -4.61 -17.13
CA PRO A 278 2.82 -5.71 -17.20
C PRO A 278 2.16 -5.97 -15.84
N GLY A 279 0.82 -6.02 -15.81
CA GLY A 279 0.06 -6.22 -14.57
C GLY A 279 -0.22 -4.96 -13.75
N SER A 280 0.18 -3.76 -14.22
CA SER A 280 -0.10 -2.50 -13.51
C SER A 280 -1.56 -2.02 -13.59
N GLY A 281 -2.42 -2.72 -14.34
CA GLY A 281 -3.84 -2.39 -14.44
C GLY A 281 -4.22 -1.33 -15.48
N THR A 282 -3.37 -1.03 -16.49
CA THR A 282 -3.71 -0.07 -17.56
C THR A 282 -4.99 -0.44 -18.32
N THR A 283 -5.14 -1.71 -18.70
CA THR A 283 -6.40 -2.24 -19.29
C THR A 283 -7.59 -2.01 -18.38
N THR A 284 -7.45 -2.25 -17.06
CA THR A 284 -8.52 -2.03 -16.07
C THR A 284 -8.88 -0.54 -15.97
N LEU A 285 -7.89 0.36 -16.02
CA LEU A 285 -8.13 1.80 -16.08
C LEU A 285 -8.92 2.20 -17.33
N VAL A 286 -8.52 1.72 -18.51
CA VAL A 286 -9.24 2.00 -19.77
C VAL A 286 -10.67 1.48 -19.72
N ARG A 287 -10.91 0.29 -19.15
CA ARG A 287 -12.27 -0.25 -18.93
C ARG A 287 -13.09 0.64 -17.99
N SER A 288 -12.50 1.12 -16.89
CA SER A 288 -13.15 2.06 -15.98
C SER A 288 -13.53 3.37 -16.67
N ILE A 289 -12.64 3.90 -17.51
CA ILE A 289 -12.91 5.10 -18.32
C ILE A 289 -14.03 4.84 -19.32
N ALA A 290 -14.03 3.70 -20.01
CA ALA A 290 -15.09 3.34 -20.95
C ALA A 290 -16.47 3.33 -20.29
N LEU A 291 -16.59 2.74 -19.11
CA LEU A 291 -17.85 2.70 -18.35
C LEU A 291 -18.33 4.09 -17.91
N GLN A 292 -17.40 4.99 -17.58
CA GLN A 292 -17.73 6.38 -17.26
C GLN A 292 -18.16 7.17 -18.50
N ALA A 293 -17.42 7.03 -19.60
CA ALA A 293 -17.67 7.69 -20.87
C ALA A 293 -19.05 7.37 -21.45
N LEU A 294 -19.51 6.11 -21.33
CA LEU A 294 -20.83 5.68 -21.83
C LEU A 294 -22.02 6.44 -21.21
N GLN A 295 -21.85 7.04 -20.04
CA GLN A 295 -22.92 7.83 -19.41
C GLN A 295 -23.25 9.09 -20.21
N GLN A 296 -22.27 9.66 -20.92
CA GLN A 296 -22.42 10.99 -21.54
C GLN A 296 -21.95 11.04 -23.00
N GLY A 297 -21.23 10.04 -23.50
CA GLY A 297 -20.62 10.02 -24.82
C GLY A 297 -20.83 8.73 -25.59
N ASP A 298 -20.26 8.71 -26.79
CA ASP A 298 -20.20 7.52 -27.64
C ASP A 298 -18.77 6.97 -27.58
N VAL A 299 -18.62 5.66 -27.43
CA VAL A 299 -17.34 5.01 -27.16
C VAL A 299 -16.97 4.05 -28.28
N LEU A 300 -15.75 4.19 -28.75
CA LEU A 300 -15.09 3.31 -29.69
C LEU A 300 -13.87 2.71 -28.98
N VAL A 301 -13.75 1.38 -29.02
CA VAL A 301 -12.68 0.66 -28.33
C VAL A 301 -11.88 -0.16 -29.33
N VAL A 302 -10.55 -0.03 -29.24
CA VAL A 302 -9.60 -0.88 -29.97
C VAL A 302 -8.75 -1.64 -28.95
N ASP A 303 -8.92 -2.95 -28.91
CA ASP A 303 -8.16 -3.90 -28.09
C ASP A 303 -6.95 -4.43 -28.89
N GLY A 304 -5.79 -3.80 -28.73
CA GLY A 304 -4.56 -4.25 -29.37
C GLY A 304 -4.01 -5.57 -28.81
N SER A 305 -4.49 -6.05 -27.66
CA SER A 305 -4.04 -7.31 -27.08
C SER A 305 -4.75 -8.53 -27.67
N GLY A 306 -5.94 -8.33 -28.26
CA GLY A 306 -6.74 -9.39 -28.85
C GLY A 306 -7.34 -10.36 -27.82
N THR A 307 -7.26 -10.06 -26.52
CA THR A 307 -7.71 -10.98 -25.46
C THR A 307 -9.21 -10.91 -25.19
N GLY A 308 -9.91 -9.93 -25.79
CA GLY A 308 -11.37 -9.81 -25.69
C GLY A 308 -11.83 -9.19 -24.37
N GLU A 309 -10.96 -8.43 -23.70
CA GLU A 309 -11.22 -7.78 -22.39
C GLU A 309 -12.42 -6.82 -22.43
N TYR A 310 -12.78 -6.37 -23.63
CA TYR A 310 -13.85 -5.41 -23.90
C TYR A 310 -15.11 -6.06 -24.48
N GLY A 311 -15.17 -7.39 -24.62
CA GLY A 311 -16.31 -8.08 -25.21
C GLY A 311 -17.65 -7.80 -24.52
N ALA A 312 -17.63 -7.52 -23.21
CA ALA A 312 -18.81 -7.16 -22.44
C ALA A 312 -19.44 -5.81 -22.84
N LEU A 313 -18.71 -4.95 -23.57
CA LEU A 313 -19.21 -3.67 -24.06
C LEU A 313 -19.97 -3.81 -25.39
N VAL A 314 -19.81 -4.93 -26.10
CA VAL A 314 -20.45 -5.14 -27.40
C VAL A 314 -21.97 -5.12 -27.24
N GLY A 315 -22.64 -4.29 -28.03
CA GLY A 315 -24.10 -4.11 -27.99
C GLY A 315 -24.60 -3.23 -26.85
N CYS A 316 -23.72 -2.68 -26.00
CA CYS A 316 -24.13 -1.67 -25.02
C CYS A 316 -24.51 -0.35 -25.72
N PRO A 317 -25.58 0.32 -25.27
CA PRO A 317 -25.95 1.63 -25.80
C PRO A 317 -24.78 2.64 -25.69
N GLY A 318 -24.49 3.35 -26.78
CA GLY A 318 -23.39 4.30 -26.85
C GLY A 318 -22.04 3.67 -27.25
N VAL A 319 -21.92 2.35 -27.34
CA VAL A 319 -20.73 1.69 -27.90
C VAL A 319 -20.88 1.60 -29.42
N LEU A 320 -19.98 2.25 -30.14
CA LEU A 320 -19.99 2.30 -31.60
C LEU A 320 -19.29 1.10 -32.23
N ALA A 321 -18.14 0.72 -31.67
CA ALA A 321 -17.35 -0.43 -32.12
C ALA A 321 -16.44 -0.93 -31.00
N VAL A 322 -16.18 -2.23 -31.00
CA VAL A 322 -15.15 -2.89 -30.18
C VAL A 322 -14.36 -3.79 -31.10
N GLU A 323 -13.15 -3.37 -31.46
CA GLU A 323 -12.31 -4.08 -32.42
C GLU A 323 -11.07 -4.66 -31.77
N SER A 324 -10.77 -5.92 -32.06
CA SER A 324 -9.60 -6.61 -31.53
C SER A 324 -8.63 -7.10 -32.62
N GLY A 325 -9.03 -7.00 -33.90
CA GLY A 325 -8.23 -7.40 -35.05
C GLY A 325 -7.70 -6.20 -35.83
N LEU A 326 -6.56 -6.36 -36.49
CA LEU A 326 -5.89 -5.28 -37.25
C LEU A 326 -6.80 -4.64 -38.31
N SER A 327 -7.49 -5.45 -39.13
CA SER A 327 -8.38 -4.93 -40.18
C SER A 327 -9.54 -4.12 -39.61
N GLY A 328 -10.13 -4.60 -38.51
CA GLY A 328 -11.21 -3.89 -37.81
C GLY A 328 -10.70 -2.61 -37.18
N ALA A 329 -9.56 -2.65 -36.50
CA ALA A 329 -8.90 -1.47 -35.93
C ALA A 329 -8.61 -0.40 -36.99
N LEU A 330 -8.06 -0.77 -38.15
CA LEU A 330 -7.81 0.17 -39.25
C LEU A 330 -9.11 0.83 -39.75
N ALA A 331 -10.13 0.04 -40.08
CA ALA A 331 -11.39 0.57 -40.59
C ALA A 331 -12.08 1.48 -39.56
N THR A 332 -12.04 1.08 -38.28
CA THR A 332 -12.67 1.80 -37.18
C THR A 332 -11.93 3.11 -36.87
N LEU A 333 -10.59 3.12 -36.91
CA LEU A 333 -9.80 4.35 -36.72
C LEU A 333 -9.89 5.29 -37.93
N GLU A 334 -9.96 4.75 -39.15
CA GLU A 334 -10.22 5.55 -40.35
C GLU A 334 -11.59 6.22 -40.27
N TRP A 335 -12.62 5.47 -39.86
CA TRP A 335 -13.94 6.04 -39.60
C TRP A 335 -13.89 7.14 -38.52
N ALA A 336 -13.17 6.90 -37.41
CA ALA A 336 -13.05 7.88 -36.33
C ALA A 336 -12.36 9.18 -36.77
N ALA A 337 -11.37 9.11 -37.65
CA ALA A 337 -10.73 10.28 -38.25
C ALA A 337 -11.74 11.10 -39.07
N HIS A 338 -12.46 10.45 -39.99
CA HIS A 338 -13.48 11.11 -40.81
C HIS A 338 -14.63 11.68 -39.98
N GLU A 339 -15.08 10.97 -38.95
CA GLU A 339 -16.14 11.44 -38.06
C GLU A 339 -15.67 12.64 -37.23
N THR A 340 -14.41 12.67 -36.82
CA THR A 340 -13.82 13.84 -36.14
C THR A 340 -13.84 15.07 -37.05
N GLU A 341 -13.38 14.95 -38.29
CA GLU A 341 -13.42 16.05 -39.27
C GLU A 341 -14.84 16.53 -39.53
N ARG A 342 -15.78 15.60 -39.73
CA ARG A 342 -17.20 15.89 -39.89
C ARG A 342 -17.71 16.71 -38.71
N ARG A 343 -17.52 16.23 -37.47
CA ARG A 343 -17.97 16.92 -36.24
C ARG A 343 -17.39 18.33 -36.13
N LEU A 344 -16.11 18.52 -36.45
CA LEU A 344 -15.45 19.83 -36.44
C LEU A 344 -16.07 20.81 -37.44
N ILE A 345 -16.31 20.36 -38.68
CA ILE A 345 -16.93 21.18 -39.73
C ILE A 345 -18.33 21.62 -39.32
N PHE A 346 -19.17 20.69 -38.84
CA PHE A 346 -20.53 21.00 -38.43
C PHE A 346 -20.58 21.89 -37.18
N ALA A 347 -19.74 21.64 -36.18
CA ALA A 347 -19.65 22.48 -34.99
C ALA A 347 -19.19 23.92 -35.33
N ASN A 348 -18.23 24.07 -36.25
CA ASN A 348 -17.77 25.38 -36.71
C ASN A 348 -18.86 26.13 -37.48
N ARG A 349 -19.56 25.45 -38.40
CA ARG A 349 -20.69 26.05 -39.16
C ARG A 349 -21.82 26.49 -38.24
N ALA A 350 -22.20 25.66 -37.27
CA ALA A 350 -23.23 26.00 -36.29
C ALA A 350 -22.84 27.25 -35.49
N ARG A 351 -21.58 27.33 -35.04
CA ARG A 351 -21.04 28.49 -34.32
C ARG A 351 -21.04 29.76 -35.18
N GLN A 352 -20.60 29.68 -36.43
CA GLN A 352 -20.58 30.81 -37.37
C GLN A 352 -22.00 31.31 -37.71
N GLY A 353 -22.96 30.39 -37.83
CA GLY A 353 -24.36 30.72 -38.10
C GLY A 353 -25.19 31.11 -36.86
N GLY A 354 -24.61 31.05 -35.65
CA GLY A 354 -25.36 31.28 -34.41
C GLY A 354 -26.43 30.22 -34.13
N HIS A 355 -26.31 29.03 -34.70
CA HIS A 355 -27.24 27.92 -34.54
C HIS A 355 -26.77 26.95 -33.45
N PRO A 356 -27.69 26.24 -32.77
CA PRO A 356 -27.30 25.17 -31.87
C PRO A 356 -26.55 24.06 -32.61
N VAL A 357 -25.64 23.40 -31.90
CA VAL A 357 -24.90 22.24 -32.42
C VAL A 357 -25.89 21.09 -32.70
N PRO A 358 -25.79 20.41 -33.86
CA PRO A 358 -26.63 19.26 -34.20
C PRO A 358 -26.63 18.17 -33.11
N GLU A 359 -27.79 17.54 -32.85
CA GLU A 359 -27.96 16.54 -31.78
C GLU A 359 -26.98 15.37 -31.89
N ASP A 360 -26.69 14.92 -33.11
CA ASP A 360 -25.81 13.78 -33.40
C ASP A 360 -24.34 14.02 -33.06
N ILE A 361 -23.94 15.28 -32.86
CA ILE A 361 -22.56 15.66 -32.48
C ILE A 361 -22.47 16.33 -31.10
N LYS A 362 -23.58 16.35 -30.34
CA LYS A 362 -23.57 16.86 -28.96
C LYS A 362 -22.88 15.92 -27.98
N ARG A 363 -22.95 14.61 -28.22
CA ARG A 363 -22.29 13.59 -27.40
C ARG A 363 -20.80 13.53 -27.78
N PRO A 364 -19.85 13.62 -26.83
CA PRO A 364 -18.44 13.47 -27.13
C PRO A 364 -18.13 12.06 -27.67
N LEU A 365 -17.21 11.99 -28.64
CA LEU A 365 -16.66 10.73 -29.15
C LEU A 365 -15.43 10.36 -28.33
N TRP A 366 -15.44 9.20 -27.72
CA TRP A 366 -14.33 8.64 -26.96
C TRP A 366 -13.65 7.55 -27.78
N ILE A 367 -12.38 7.75 -28.09
CA ILE A 367 -11.54 6.79 -28.80
C ILE A 367 -10.58 6.17 -27.78
N LEU A 368 -10.82 4.91 -27.43
CA LEU A 368 -10.04 4.20 -26.42
C LEU A 368 -9.19 3.14 -27.11
N LEU A 369 -7.87 3.26 -26.97
CA LEU A 369 -6.91 2.28 -27.48
C LEU A 369 -6.21 1.60 -26.32
N ASP A 370 -6.35 0.28 -26.23
CA ASP A 370 -5.58 -0.53 -25.29
C ASP A 370 -4.42 -1.22 -26.01
N ARG A 371 -3.23 -1.09 -25.45
CA ARG A 371 -1.96 -1.57 -26.02
C ARG A 371 -1.78 -1.26 -27.52
N PRO A 372 -1.94 0.00 -27.96
CA PRO A 372 -1.86 0.38 -29.38
C PRO A 372 -0.55 -0.04 -30.07
N GLY A 373 0.57 -0.10 -29.33
CA GLY A 373 1.86 -0.51 -29.87
C GLY A 373 1.91 -1.95 -30.41
N VAL A 374 1.01 -2.84 -29.98
CA VAL A 374 0.93 -4.19 -30.55
C VAL A 374 0.40 -4.15 -31.98
N LEU A 375 -0.56 -3.27 -32.27
CA LEU A 375 -1.15 -3.12 -33.59
C LEU A 375 -0.15 -2.57 -34.61
N GLY A 376 0.70 -1.62 -34.22
CA GLY A 376 1.77 -1.12 -35.08
C GLY A 376 2.76 -2.21 -35.48
N HIS A 377 3.16 -3.08 -34.53
CA HIS A 377 4.02 -4.23 -34.84
C HIS A 377 3.34 -5.24 -35.78
N LEU A 378 2.04 -5.52 -35.57
CA LEU A 378 1.27 -6.41 -36.44
C LEU A 378 1.12 -5.83 -37.85
N ALA A 379 0.83 -4.53 -37.96
CA ALA A 379 0.73 -3.85 -39.25
C ALA A 379 2.04 -3.90 -40.03
N ALA A 380 3.16 -3.63 -39.37
CA ALA A 380 4.48 -3.74 -39.97
C ALA A 380 4.80 -5.16 -40.46
N ALA A 381 4.43 -6.18 -39.69
CA ALA A 381 4.61 -7.58 -40.09
C ALA A 381 3.75 -7.97 -41.30
N ASP A 382 2.53 -7.46 -41.40
CA ASP A 382 1.60 -7.72 -42.50
C ASP A 382 1.78 -6.78 -43.71
N GLY A 383 2.77 -5.87 -43.67
CA GLY A 383 3.01 -4.89 -44.73
C GLY A 383 1.84 -3.90 -44.91
N ARG A 384 1.09 -3.63 -43.83
CA ARG A 384 -0.05 -2.71 -43.82
C ARG A 384 0.32 -1.34 -43.22
N PRO A 385 -0.47 -0.29 -43.51
CA PRO A 385 -0.29 1.02 -42.89
C PRO A 385 -0.37 0.94 -41.36
N ASP A 386 0.40 1.77 -40.66
CA ASP A 386 0.35 1.86 -39.20
C ASP A 386 -1.00 2.48 -38.76
N PRO A 387 -1.84 1.75 -38.00
CA PRO A 387 -3.11 2.27 -37.53
C PRO A 387 -2.99 3.55 -36.68
N LEU A 388 -1.82 3.80 -36.07
CA LEU A 388 -1.60 4.97 -35.23
C LEU A 388 -1.46 6.27 -36.02
N GLU A 389 -1.13 6.20 -37.32
CA GLU A 389 -1.13 7.38 -38.19
C GLU A 389 -2.53 8.00 -38.33
N LEU A 390 -3.57 7.17 -38.27
CA LEU A 390 -4.98 7.61 -38.35
C LEU A 390 -5.43 8.41 -37.12
N LEU A 391 -4.67 8.39 -36.02
CA LEU A 391 -4.96 9.18 -34.83
C LEU A 391 -4.51 10.64 -34.95
N GLN A 392 -3.80 11.02 -36.02
CA GLN A 392 -3.29 12.39 -36.17
C GLN A 392 -4.38 13.46 -36.08
N VAL A 393 -5.53 13.24 -36.73
CA VAL A 393 -6.64 14.19 -36.69
C VAL A 393 -7.34 14.19 -35.33
N PRO A 394 -7.75 13.03 -34.76
CA PRO A 394 -8.32 12.98 -33.42
C PRO A 394 -7.41 13.47 -32.29
N LEU A 395 -6.08 13.41 -32.41
CA LEU A 395 -5.15 13.89 -31.38
C LEU A 395 -4.84 15.39 -31.49
N ARG A 396 -5.24 16.02 -32.60
CA ARG A 396 -5.04 17.46 -32.81
C ARG A 396 -6.21 18.29 -32.25
N HIS A 397 -7.35 17.66 -32.00
CA HIS A 397 -8.64 18.29 -31.74
C HIS A 397 -9.34 17.62 -30.56
#